data_AF-A0A401QCY5-F1
#
_entry.id   AF-A0A401QCY5-F1
#
_cell.length_a   1.000
_cell.length_b   1.000
_cell.length_c   1.000
_cell.angle_alpha   90.00
_cell.angle_beta   90.00
_cell.angle_gamma   90.00
#
_symmetry.space_group_name_H-M   'P 1'
#
loop_
_entity.id
_entity.type
_entity.pdbx_description
1 polymer ?
#
loop_
_entity_poly.entity_id
_entity_poly.type
_entity_poly.pdbx_seq_one_letter_code
_entity_poly.pdbx_strand_id
1 'polypeptide(L)'
;LLRKHPELPLSFSGRFLNVYQPLQLGGIKEPLPYHNDQLRFTGFTGCIRNLIVDSKVYDLANPAEFLDSAPGCAVTDGVCHSAGTFSCGIQGKCLGEWGSFSCDCKPGYTGYKCDK
;
A
#
# COMPACT_ATOMS: atom_id res chain seq x y z
N LEU A 1 -8.68 -4.87 6.19
CA LEU A 1 -9.83 -4.02 6.63
C LEU A 1 -9.43 -3.25 7.89
N LEU A 2 -9.00 -1.99 7.79
CA LEU A 2 -8.34 -1.32 8.92
C LEU A 2 -9.30 -0.41 9.72
N ARG A 3 -9.57 -0.66 11.02
CA ARG A 3 -10.41 0.21 11.86
C ARG A 3 -9.61 1.13 12.81
N LYS A 4 -9.97 2.43 12.92
CA LYS A 4 -9.50 3.36 13.99
C LYS A 4 -10.58 4.42 14.37
N HIS A 5 -10.53 4.92 15.61
CA HIS A 5 -11.40 5.98 16.16
C HIS A 5 -10.92 7.41 15.82
N PRO A 6 -11.84 8.40 15.70
CA PRO A 6 -11.52 9.79 15.31
C PRO A 6 -11.08 10.68 16.50
N GLU A 7 -10.13 11.59 16.25
CA GLU A 7 -9.70 12.69 17.16
C GLU A 7 -10.04 14.05 16.52
N LEU A 8 -10.47 15.04 17.32
CA LEU A 8 -11.07 16.34 16.91
C LEU A 8 -10.12 17.26 16.09
N PRO A 9 -10.60 18.06 15.11
CA PRO A 9 -9.77 19.00 14.37
C PRO A 9 -9.78 20.44 14.92
N LEU A 10 -8.62 21.10 14.86
CA LEU A 10 -8.41 22.55 15.00
C LEU A 10 -8.79 23.29 13.69
N SER A 11 -9.36 24.49 13.83
CA SER A 11 -10.00 25.27 12.77
C SER A 11 -9.07 25.67 11.61
N PHE A 12 -9.42 25.25 10.40
CA PHE A 12 -8.94 25.77 9.12
C PHE A 12 -10.18 25.89 8.21
N SER A 13 -10.28 26.89 7.33
CA SER A 13 -11.45 27.06 6.44
C SER A 13 -11.48 25.98 5.35
N GLY A 14 -11.82 24.75 5.72
CA GLY A 14 -12.03 23.60 4.84
C GLY A 14 -13.44 23.04 5.06
N ARG A 15 -14.01 22.44 4.02
CA ARG A 15 -15.18 21.57 4.20
C ARG A 15 -14.68 20.29 4.86
N PHE A 16 -15.10 20.04 6.10
CA PHE A 16 -14.72 18.85 6.83
C PHE A 16 -15.74 17.75 6.62
N LEU A 17 -15.26 16.52 6.40
CA LEU A 17 -16.10 15.33 6.40
C LEU A 17 -15.88 14.61 7.72
N ASN A 18 -16.93 14.56 8.55
CA ASN A 18 -16.91 13.77 9.78
C ASN A 18 -17.22 12.31 9.45
N VAL A 19 -16.23 11.44 9.63
CA VAL A 19 -16.35 9.99 9.38
C VAL A 19 -16.18 9.25 10.71
N TYR A 20 -17.19 8.47 11.11
CA TYR A 20 -17.16 7.66 12.33
C TYR A 20 -16.82 6.19 12.06
N GLN A 21 -16.80 5.82 10.79
CA GLN A 21 -16.50 4.47 10.34
C GLN A 21 -14.99 4.28 10.18
N PRO A 22 -14.50 3.03 10.32
CA PRO A 22 -13.12 2.70 10.02
C PRO A 22 -12.67 2.99 8.58
N LEU A 23 -11.36 3.18 8.39
CA LEU A 23 -10.74 3.27 7.07
C LEU A 23 -10.64 1.90 6.38
N GLN A 24 -11.58 1.60 5.49
CA GLN A 24 -11.56 0.35 4.74
C GLN A 24 -10.68 0.49 3.49
N LEU A 25 -9.81 -0.49 3.25
CA LEU A 25 -8.90 -0.57 2.11
C LEU A 25 -9.11 -1.91 1.41
N GLY A 26 -9.01 -1.94 0.08
CA GLY A 26 -9.19 -3.17 -0.70
C GLY A 26 -10.65 -3.53 -0.98
N GLY A 27 -11.60 -2.99 -0.22
CA GLY A 27 -13.02 -3.29 -0.37
C GLY A 27 -13.81 -2.88 0.87
N ILE A 28 -15.04 -3.37 0.98
CA ILE A 28 -15.93 -3.13 2.11
C ILE A 28 -16.37 -4.45 2.75
N LYS A 29 -16.40 -4.53 4.09
CA LYS A 29 -16.79 -5.76 4.83
C LYS A 29 -18.25 -6.12 4.63
N GLU A 30 -19.10 -5.10 4.68
CA GLU A 30 -20.54 -5.23 4.56
C GLU A 30 -21.00 -4.28 3.46
N PRO A 31 -21.40 -4.79 2.28
CA PRO A 31 -22.05 -3.94 1.30
C PRO A 31 -23.34 -3.41 1.90
N LEU A 32 -23.52 -2.08 1.88
CA LEU A 32 -24.73 -1.47 2.44
C LEU A 32 -25.95 -2.03 1.70
N PRO A 33 -27.02 -2.42 2.43
CA PRO A 33 -28.18 -3.13 1.87
C PRO A 33 -29.01 -2.29 0.88
N TYR A 34 -28.66 -1.01 0.67
CA TYR A 34 -29.37 -0.07 -0.19
C TYR A 34 -28.64 0.29 -1.48
N HIS A 35 -27.48 -0.31 -1.77
CA HIS A 35 -26.88 -0.13 -3.09
C HIS A 35 -27.63 -1.00 -4.10
N ASN A 36 -28.36 -0.35 -5.01
CA ASN A 36 -28.95 -0.95 -6.20
C ASN A 36 -27.98 -1.98 -6.81
N ASP A 37 -28.51 -3.15 -7.20
CA ASP A 37 -27.82 -4.27 -7.87
C ASP A 37 -26.99 -3.87 -9.12
N GLN A 38 -27.10 -2.62 -9.55
CA GLN A 38 -26.31 -2.01 -10.63
C GLN A 38 -24.87 -1.66 -10.23
N LEU A 39 -24.55 -1.55 -8.94
CA LEU A 39 -23.19 -1.28 -8.46
C LEU A 39 -22.54 -2.57 -7.95
N ARG A 40 -22.14 -3.43 -8.89
CA ARG A 40 -21.26 -4.57 -8.60
C ARG A 40 -19.87 -4.04 -8.22
N PHE A 41 -19.70 -3.69 -6.95
CA PHE A 41 -18.41 -3.26 -6.42
C PHE A 41 -17.52 -4.49 -6.24
N THR A 42 -16.72 -4.81 -7.25
CA THR A 42 -15.58 -5.70 -7.07
C THR A 42 -14.53 -4.92 -6.29
N GLY A 43 -14.11 -5.44 -5.14
CA GLY A 43 -13.00 -4.86 -4.39
C GLY A 43 -11.73 -4.69 -5.23
N PHE A 44 -10.75 -4.01 -4.67
CA PHE A 44 -9.44 -3.85 -5.29
C PHE A 44 -8.60 -5.12 -5.10
N THR A 45 -8.14 -5.69 -6.23
CA THR A 45 -7.18 -6.78 -6.25
C THR A 45 -5.82 -6.26 -6.69
N GLY A 46 -4.85 -6.28 -5.78
CA GLY A 46 -3.50 -5.80 -6.04
C GLY A 46 -2.75 -5.50 -4.74
N CYS A 47 -1.68 -4.74 -4.86
CA CYS A 47 -0.86 -4.35 -3.71
C CYS A 47 -1.02 -2.87 -3.40
N ILE A 48 -1.10 -2.54 -2.10
CA ILE A 48 -1.15 -1.16 -1.59
C ILE A 48 0.06 -0.99 -0.67
N ARG A 49 0.80 0.11 -0.84
CA ARG A 49 1.94 0.47 0.02
C ARG A 49 1.99 1.99 0.22
N ASN A 50 2.76 2.44 1.20
CA ASN A 50 3.01 3.86 1.47
C ASN A 50 1.72 4.68 1.73
N LEU A 51 0.80 4.13 2.52
CA LEU A 51 -0.43 4.85 2.88
C LEU A 51 -0.13 5.96 3.89
N ILE A 52 -0.45 7.19 3.51
CA ILE A 52 -0.34 8.38 4.34
C ILE A 52 -1.71 9.06 4.41
N VAL A 53 -2.24 9.23 5.62
CA VAL A 53 -3.50 9.96 5.87
C VAL A 53 -3.23 10.97 6.99
N ASP A 54 -3.56 12.24 6.74
CA ASP A 54 -3.29 13.35 7.68
C ASP A 54 -1.83 13.41 8.14
N SER A 55 -0.89 13.25 7.21
CA SER A 55 0.56 13.20 7.45
C SER A 55 1.05 12.02 8.31
N LYS A 56 0.15 11.08 8.66
CA LYS A 56 0.49 9.89 9.40
C LYS A 56 0.68 8.70 8.45
N VAL A 57 1.82 8.04 8.57
CA VAL A 57 2.09 6.77 7.89
C VAL A 57 1.35 5.65 8.62
N TYR A 58 0.62 4.83 7.87
CA TYR A 58 -0.11 3.68 8.40
C TYR A 58 0.63 2.38 8.11
N ASP A 59 0.83 1.55 9.15
CA ASP A 59 1.38 0.21 9.00
C ASP A 59 0.29 -0.75 8.48
N LEU A 60 0.41 -1.13 7.21
CA LEU A 60 -0.50 -2.06 6.55
C LEU A 60 -0.16 -3.53 6.85
N ALA A 61 1.03 -3.83 7.38
CA ALA A 61 1.44 -5.19 7.71
C ALA A 61 0.80 -5.69 9.01
N ASN A 62 0.43 -4.77 9.91
CA ASN A 62 -0.19 -5.09 11.21
C ASN A 62 -1.56 -4.41 11.37
N PRO A 63 -2.57 -4.79 10.57
CA PRO A 63 -3.88 -4.15 10.62
C PRO A 63 -4.77 -4.64 11.78
N ALA A 64 -5.71 -3.79 12.20
CA ALA A 64 -6.72 -4.15 13.18
C ALA A 64 -7.63 -5.31 12.72
N GLU A 65 -8.01 -5.34 11.44
CA GLU A 65 -8.67 -6.49 10.81
C GLU A 65 -8.14 -6.68 9.38
N PHE A 66 -8.18 -7.92 8.87
CA PHE A 66 -7.86 -8.22 7.48
C PHE A 66 -8.66 -9.44 7.02
N LEU A 67 -8.92 -9.48 5.72
CA LEU A 67 -9.54 -10.58 5.01
C LEU A 67 -8.92 -10.59 3.61
N ASP A 68 -8.59 -11.77 3.09
CA ASP A 68 -8.03 -11.97 1.75
C ASP A 68 -6.86 -11.03 1.39
N SER A 69 -6.04 -10.70 2.39
CA SER A 69 -4.87 -9.85 2.26
C SER A 69 -3.72 -10.42 3.08
N ALA A 70 -2.50 -10.22 2.60
CA ALA A 70 -1.28 -10.68 3.22
C ALA A 70 -0.19 -9.59 3.14
N PRO A 71 0.75 -9.55 4.09
CA PRO A 71 1.94 -8.70 3.97
C PRO A 71 2.79 -9.08 2.75
N GLY A 72 3.48 -8.08 2.18
CA GLY A 72 4.29 -8.26 0.97
C GLY A 72 3.49 -8.09 -0.32
N CYS A 73 4.15 -8.30 -1.46
CA CYS A 73 3.52 -8.16 -2.77
C CYS A 73 4.13 -9.12 -3.79
N ALA A 74 3.58 -10.33 -3.86
CA ALA A 74 4.09 -11.39 -4.74
C ALA A 74 4.20 -10.98 -6.22
N VAL A 75 3.29 -10.11 -6.68
CA VAL A 75 3.28 -9.57 -8.06
C VAL A 75 4.58 -8.83 -8.38
N THR A 76 5.14 -8.10 -7.40
CA THR A 76 6.38 -7.34 -7.57
C THR A 76 7.61 -8.13 -7.11
N ASP A 77 7.44 -9.10 -6.22
CA ASP A 77 8.54 -9.91 -5.67
C ASP A 77 9.22 -10.75 -6.76
N GLY A 78 8.45 -11.20 -7.76
CA GLY A 78 8.99 -11.85 -8.95
C GLY A 78 10.03 -10.98 -9.66
N VAL A 79 9.81 -9.67 -9.81
CA VAL A 79 10.71 -8.81 -10.60
C VAL A 79 12.10 -8.66 -9.96
N CYS A 80 12.18 -8.81 -8.63
CA CYS A 80 13.45 -8.81 -7.91
C CYS A 80 14.18 -10.16 -7.92
N HIS A 81 13.52 -11.24 -8.35
CA HIS A 81 14.06 -12.60 -8.39
C HIS A 81 14.22 -13.18 -9.82
N SER A 82 13.52 -12.63 -10.81
CA SER A 82 13.28 -13.26 -12.13
C SER A 82 14.42 -13.15 -13.15
N ALA A 83 15.67 -12.86 -12.77
CA ALA A 83 16.74 -12.63 -13.74
C ALA A 83 18.08 -13.30 -13.42
N GLY A 84 18.11 -14.36 -12.60
CA GLY A 84 19.33 -15.16 -12.33
C GLY A 84 20.52 -14.36 -11.77
N THR A 85 20.30 -13.09 -11.48
CA THR A 85 21.26 -12.06 -11.08
C THR A 85 20.49 -11.18 -10.11
N PHE A 86 21.05 -10.86 -8.94
CA PHE A 86 20.44 -9.86 -8.06
C PHE A 86 20.23 -8.57 -8.86
N SER A 87 18.98 -8.16 -9.04
CA SER A 87 18.61 -7.03 -9.90
C SER A 87 19.38 -5.74 -9.54
N CYS A 88 19.81 -5.62 -8.28
CA CYS A 88 20.51 -4.47 -7.70
C CYS A 88 21.92 -4.77 -7.16
N GLY A 89 22.53 -5.89 -7.56
CA GLY A 89 23.84 -6.31 -7.05
C GLY A 89 23.85 -6.53 -5.52
N ILE A 90 25.05 -6.57 -4.92
CA ILE A 90 25.25 -6.77 -3.46
C ILE A 90 25.07 -5.44 -2.68
N GLN A 91 25.14 -4.32 -3.41
CA GLN A 91 25.16 -2.97 -2.83
C GLN A 91 23.84 -2.21 -2.97
N GLY A 92 22.80 -2.87 -3.48
CA GLY A 92 21.47 -2.31 -3.60
C GLY A 92 20.40 -3.22 -3.05
N LYS A 93 19.36 -2.62 -2.48
CA LYS A 93 18.12 -3.30 -2.17
C LYS A 93 17.19 -3.21 -3.38
N CYS A 94 16.68 -4.36 -3.83
CA CYS A 94 15.70 -4.37 -4.91
C CYS A 94 14.32 -3.93 -4.41
N LEU A 95 13.73 -2.99 -5.15
CA LEU A 95 12.39 -2.48 -4.96
C LEU A 95 11.55 -2.92 -6.16
N GLY A 96 10.70 -3.92 -5.95
CA GLY A 96 9.77 -4.37 -6.97
C GLY A 96 8.71 -3.30 -7.25
N GLU A 97 8.40 -3.14 -8.52
CA GLU A 97 7.35 -2.28 -9.08
C GLU A 97 6.48 -3.11 -10.03
N TRP A 98 5.36 -2.54 -10.50
CA TRP A 98 4.45 -3.26 -11.39
C TRP A 98 5.10 -3.52 -12.76
N GLY A 99 5.67 -4.70 -12.95
CA GLY A 99 6.37 -5.09 -14.18
C GLY A 99 7.80 -4.54 -14.31
N SER A 100 8.32 -3.83 -13.31
CA SER A 100 9.65 -3.24 -13.29
C SER A 100 10.31 -3.35 -11.91
N PHE A 101 11.57 -2.96 -11.79
CA PHE A 101 12.25 -2.83 -10.51
C PHE A 101 13.09 -1.56 -10.47
N SER A 102 13.30 -1.06 -9.27
CA SER A 102 14.25 0.00 -8.95
C SER A 102 15.22 -0.47 -7.88
N CYS A 103 16.39 0.17 -7.78
CA CYS A 103 17.42 -0.18 -6.82
C CYS A 103 17.65 0.96 -5.84
N ASP A 104 17.54 0.66 -4.55
CA ASP A 104 17.93 1.56 -3.47
C ASP A 104 19.38 1.25 -3.08
N CYS A 105 20.29 2.11 -3.54
CA CYS A 105 21.73 1.89 -3.39
C CYS A 105 22.23 2.34 -2.01
N LYS A 106 23.17 1.57 -1.46
CA LYS A 106 23.91 1.99 -0.27
C LYS A 106 24.68 3.30 -0.55
N PRO A 107 24.95 4.12 0.49
CA PRO A 107 25.74 5.33 0.32
C PRO A 107 27.08 5.08 -0.38
N GLY A 108 27.40 5.89 -1.38
CA GLY A 108 28.62 5.77 -2.19
C GLY A 108 28.49 4.86 -3.41
N TYR A 109 27.36 4.17 -3.59
CA TYR A 109 27.05 3.38 -4.79
C TYR A 109 25.93 4.02 -5.60
N THR A 110 26.04 3.88 -6.91
CA THR A 110 25.20 4.53 -7.92
C THR A 110 25.00 3.60 -9.12
N GLY A 111 24.22 4.07 -10.10
CA GLY A 111 23.88 3.28 -11.29
C GLY A 111 22.67 2.39 -11.08
N TYR A 112 22.11 1.91 -12.19
CA TYR A 112 20.86 1.14 -12.19
C TYR A 112 20.93 -0.16 -11.36
N LYS A 113 22.12 -0.71 -11.18
CA LYS A 113 22.36 -1.93 -10.38
C LYS A 113 23.25 -1.70 -9.16
N CYS A 114 23.44 -0.45 -8.74
CA CYS A 114 24.31 -0.09 -7.61
C CYS A 114 25.75 -0.63 -7.77
N ASP A 115 26.27 -0.61 -9.00
CA ASP A 115 27.56 -1.19 -9.39
C ASP A 115 28.64 -0.14 -9.67
N LYS A 116 28.34 1.15 -9.48
CA LYS A 116 29.24 2.29 -9.74
C LYS A 116 29.49 3.15 -8.53
#